data_AF-A0A946IX32-F1
#
_entry.id   AF-A0A946IX32-F1
#
_cell.length_a   1.000
_cell.length_b   1.000
_cell.length_c   1.000
_cell.angle_alpha   90.00
_cell.angle_beta   90.00
_cell.angle_gamma   90.00
#
_symmetry.space_group_name_H-M   'P 1'
#
loop_
_entity.id
_entity.type
_entity.pdbx_description
1 polymer ?
#
loop_
_entity_poly.entity_id
_entity_poly.type
_entity_poly.pdbx_seq_one_letter_code
_entity_poly.pdbx_strand_id
1 'polypeptide(L)'
;MNLKFNIIQKNQSGFTLLELIVSLAIVGIIIALGLGGVRLGITARDVGEKQVDTYQRLRIITEQLTQKLQSAYPVFVAQKDGVSIAKVSSAQRVMAFEGESNSLRFVTFASPITATGQGTWTHEVKFYLGKHPETEKPGLILMEKEISEGDIFSRILPNAENTKYFLLAENVSQLKFRYYEVKKLQSDGEPGEPTHTGQWVNRVVMDPFQIDQNTPTNPILAFEKANKISLPRAVEITIGVTPSQGNNKEDSQEEPETVFSPPIVVLLNSGMEIAVPDKKEEDNEKA
;
A
#
# COMPACT_ATOMS: atom_id res chain seq x y z
N MET A 1 -86.88 55.94 3.35
CA MET A 1 -86.29 54.59 3.38
C MET A 1 -84.88 54.72 3.93
N ASN A 2 -84.61 54.12 5.10
CA ASN A 2 -83.43 54.37 5.94
C ASN A 2 -82.12 53.85 5.31
N LEU A 3 -81.14 54.72 5.08
CA LEU A 3 -79.75 54.32 4.88
C LEU A 3 -79.08 54.15 6.25
N LYS A 4 -78.81 52.92 6.66
CA LYS A 4 -77.92 52.63 7.81
C LYS A 4 -76.47 52.73 7.34
N PHE A 5 -75.77 53.78 7.75
CA PHE A 5 -74.31 53.82 7.69
C PHE A 5 -73.76 52.85 8.73
N ASN A 6 -73.13 51.77 8.27
CA ASN A 6 -72.41 50.85 9.12
C ASN A 6 -71.06 51.49 9.48
N ILE A 7 -70.97 52.08 10.67
CA ILE A 7 -69.70 52.61 11.19
C ILE A 7 -68.82 51.40 11.47
N ILE A 8 -67.82 51.18 10.62
CA ILE A 8 -66.73 50.24 10.90
C ILE A 8 -66.00 50.80 12.13
N GLN A 9 -66.31 50.29 13.31
CA GLN A 9 -65.51 50.54 14.51
C GLN A 9 -64.12 49.98 14.25
N LYS A 10 -63.18 50.88 13.98
CA LYS A 10 -61.76 50.56 13.87
C LYS A 10 -61.29 50.22 15.29
N ASN A 11 -61.18 48.93 15.57
CA ASN A 11 -60.64 48.43 16.83
C ASN A 11 -59.16 48.84 16.88
N GLN A 12 -58.83 49.92 17.58
CA GLN A 12 -57.44 50.32 17.84
C GLN A 12 -56.91 49.48 19.00
N SER A 13 -56.70 48.19 18.78
CA SER A 13 -55.91 47.36 19.68
C SER A 13 -54.45 47.78 19.54
N GLY A 14 -53.95 48.58 20.49
CA GLY A 14 -52.53 48.84 20.63
C GLY A 14 -51.77 47.53 20.88
N PHE A 15 -50.55 47.44 20.36
CA PHE A 15 -49.67 46.29 20.55
C PHE A 15 -49.45 46.06 22.05
N THR A 16 -49.74 44.87 22.55
CA THR A 16 -49.52 44.59 23.98
C THR A 16 -48.03 44.36 24.24
N LEU A 17 -47.54 44.79 25.41
CA LEU A 17 -46.16 44.54 25.82
C LEU A 17 -45.84 43.04 25.81
N LEU A 18 -46.81 42.21 26.18
CA LEU A 18 -46.69 40.75 26.19
C LEU A 18 -46.44 40.20 24.78
N GLU A 19 -47.21 40.67 23.79
CA GLU A 19 -47.09 40.24 22.39
C GLU A 19 -45.74 40.63 21.78
N LEU A 20 -45.20 41.78 22.18
CA LEU A 20 -43.84 42.20 21.79
C LEU A 20 -42.76 41.30 22.38
N ILE A 21 -42.87 40.98 23.68
CA ILE A 21 -41.91 40.11 24.37
C ILE A 21 -41.96 38.69 23.78
N VAL A 22 -43.15 38.14 23.53
CA VAL A 22 -43.32 36.82 22.94
C VAL A 22 -42.77 36.78 21.52
N SER A 23 -43.05 37.80 20.70
CA SER A 23 -42.52 37.90 19.34
C SER A 23 -40.99 37.95 19.34
N LEU A 24 -40.39 38.76 20.21
CA LEU A 24 -38.93 38.86 20.34
C LEU A 24 -38.30 37.55 20.84
N ALA A 25 -38.96 36.86 21.77
CA ALA A 25 -38.51 35.55 22.25
C ALA A 25 -38.52 34.49 21.14
N ILE A 26 -39.59 34.44 20.34
CA ILE A 26 -39.67 33.52 19.20
C ILE A 26 -38.58 33.82 18.17
N VAL A 27 -38.37 35.10 17.83
CA VAL A 27 -37.28 35.51 16.92
C VAL A 27 -35.92 35.10 17.47
N GLY A 28 -35.67 35.30 18.77
CA GLY A 28 -34.45 34.87 19.44
C GLY A 28 -34.22 33.35 19.34
N ILE A 29 -35.26 32.56 19.56
CA ILE A 29 -35.21 31.09 19.43
C ILE A 29 -34.91 30.68 17.98
N ILE A 30 -35.57 31.30 16.99
CA ILE A 30 -35.34 30.99 15.57
C ILE A 30 -33.89 31.29 15.19
N ILE A 31 -33.35 32.44 15.60
CA ILE A 31 -31.95 32.80 15.35
C ILE A 31 -31.01 31.80 16.03
N ALA A 32 -31.27 31.44 17.29
CA ALA A 32 -30.45 30.48 18.02
C ALA A 32 -30.42 29.10 17.35
N LEU A 33 -31.58 28.59 16.91
CA LEU A 33 -31.67 27.33 16.17
C LEU A 33 -30.98 27.41 14.81
N GLY A 34 -31.15 28.52 14.08
CA GLY A 34 -30.47 28.76 12.80
C GLY A 34 -28.95 28.75 12.94
N LEU A 35 -28.42 29.49 13.91
CA LEU A 35 -26.99 29.52 14.21
C LEU A 35 -26.46 28.16 14.70
N GLY A 36 -27.26 27.44 15.51
CA GLY A 36 -26.94 26.08 15.95
C GLY A 36 -26.83 25.10 14.78
N GLY A 37 -27.78 25.14 13.85
CA GLY A 37 -27.77 24.32 12.63
C GLY A 37 -26.59 24.61 11.72
N VAL A 38 -26.24 25.90 11.54
CA VAL A 38 -25.06 26.30 10.75
C VAL A 38 -23.77 25.78 11.39
N ARG A 39 -23.60 25.93 12.71
CA ARG A 39 -22.43 25.43 13.43
C ARG A 39 -22.29 23.91 13.29
N LEU A 40 -23.40 23.18 13.46
CA LEU A 40 -23.41 21.72 13.30
C LEU A 40 -23.03 21.32 11.86
N GLY A 41 -23.58 22.00 10.86
CA GLY A 41 -23.26 21.74 9.45
C GLY A 41 -21.78 21.95 9.13
N ILE A 42 -21.17 23.02 9.67
CA ILE A 42 -19.74 23.29 9.50
C ILE A 42 -18.91 22.19 10.16
N THR A 43 -19.18 21.86 11.43
CA THR A 43 -18.40 20.83 12.14
C THR A 43 -18.54 19.45 11.49
N ALA A 44 -19.74 19.07 11.06
CA ALA A 44 -19.97 17.80 10.36
C ALA A 44 -19.19 17.74 9.03
N ARG A 45 -19.15 18.85 8.29
CA ARG A 45 -18.36 18.97 7.06
C ARG A 45 -16.86 18.83 7.35
N ASP A 46 -16.33 19.55 8.34
CA ASP A 46 -14.90 19.53 8.67
C ASP A 46 -14.42 18.13 9.09
N VAL A 47 -15.23 17.42 9.89
CA VAL A 47 -14.93 16.02 10.26
C VAL A 47 -14.96 15.11 9.04
N GLY A 48 -15.95 15.28 8.17
CA GLY A 48 -16.05 14.53 6.92
C GLY A 48 -14.86 14.77 5.99
N GLU A 49 -14.44 16.03 5.80
CA GLU A 49 -13.30 16.38 4.96
C GLU A 49 -11.99 15.75 5.47
N LYS A 50 -11.74 15.79 6.78
CA LYS A 50 -10.55 15.14 7.39
C LYS A 50 -10.54 13.63 7.18
N GLN A 51 -11.70 12.99 7.30
CA GLN A 51 -11.80 11.55 7.10
C GLN A 51 -11.58 11.16 5.64
N VAL A 52 -12.14 11.93 4.71
CA VAL A 52 -11.94 11.73 3.27
C VAL A 52 -10.46 11.88 2.89
N ASP A 53 -9.76 12.93 3.37
CA ASP A 53 -8.32 13.11 3.11
C ASP A 53 -7.50 11.92 3.62
N THR A 54 -7.80 11.40 4.81
CA THR A 54 -7.12 10.23 5.39
C THR A 54 -7.28 8.98 4.52
N TYR A 55 -8.51 8.68 4.06
CA TYR A 55 -8.77 7.54 3.19
C TYR A 55 -8.17 7.69 1.79
N GLN A 56 -8.15 8.90 1.24
CA GLN A 56 -7.50 9.18 -0.04
C GLN A 56 -6.00 8.90 0.03
N ARG A 57 -5.32 9.32 1.11
CA ARG A 57 -3.90 9.00 1.33
C ARG A 57 -3.66 7.50 1.44
N LEU A 58 -4.45 6.80 2.27
CA LEU A 58 -4.38 5.34 2.41
C LEU A 58 -4.52 4.63 1.06
N ARG A 59 -5.46 5.09 0.23
CA ARG A 59 -5.68 4.56 -1.11
C ARG A 59 -4.46 4.75 -2.00
N ILE A 60 -3.91 5.96 -2.09
CA ILE A 60 -2.72 6.25 -2.92
C ILE A 60 -1.54 5.37 -2.51
N ILE A 61 -1.27 5.27 -1.20
CA ILE A 61 -0.20 4.42 -0.66
C ILE A 61 -0.40 2.96 -1.08
N THR A 62 -1.62 2.47 -0.91
CA THR A 62 -1.99 1.10 -1.24
C THR A 62 -1.84 0.82 -2.73
N GLU A 63 -2.27 1.74 -3.59
CA GLU A 63 -2.15 1.62 -5.04
C GLU A 63 -0.68 1.57 -5.46
N GLN A 64 0.18 2.44 -4.92
CA GLN A 64 1.62 2.43 -5.19
C GLN A 64 2.28 1.11 -4.76
N LEU A 65 1.93 0.61 -3.58
CA LEU A 65 2.49 -0.63 -3.03
C LEU A 65 2.01 -1.85 -3.83
N THR A 66 0.71 -1.88 -4.17
CA THR A 66 0.10 -2.95 -4.97
C THR A 66 0.68 -2.97 -6.38
N GLN A 67 0.80 -1.82 -7.04
CA GLN A 67 1.35 -1.72 -8.39
C GLN A 67 2.80 -2.22 -8.44
N LYS A 68 3.64 -1.81 -7.48
CA LYS A 68 5.03 -2.28 -7.42
C LYS A 68 5.11 -3.78 -7.15
N LEU A 69 4.29 -4.32 -6.25
CA LEU A 69 4.25 -5.75 -5.94
C LEU A 69 3.73 -6.62 -7.08
N GLN A 70 2.70 -6.17 -7.80
CA GLN A 70 2.17 -6.89 -8.96
C GLN A 70 3.20 -7.01 -10.08
N SER A 71 4.09 -6.02 -10.20
CA SER A 71 5.23 -6.05 -11.12
C SER A 71 6.52 -6.58 -10.48
N ALA A 72 6.44 -7.21 -9.30
CA ALA A 72 7.59 -7.86 -8.68
C ALA A 72 8.04 -9.07 -9.52
N TYR A 73 9.35 -9.24 -9.66
CA TYR A 73 9.90 -10.34 -10.44
C TYR A 73 11.03 -11.05 -9.68
N PRO A 74 11.09 -12.40 -9.73
CA PRO A 74 12.13 -13.17 -9.08
C PRO A 74 13.47 -12.96 -9.79
N VAL A 75 14.33 -12.13 -9.21
CA VAL A 75 15.72 -11.96 -9.67
C VAL A 75 16.64 -12.76 -8.76
N PHE A 76 17.58 -13.50 -9.35
CA PHE A 76 18.54 -14.33 -8.61
C PHE A 76 19.96 -13.78 -8.77
N VAL A 77 20.57 -13.41 -7.65
CA VAL A 77 21.88 -12.74 -7.60
C VAL A 77 22.92 -13.65 -6.98
N ALA A 78 24.17 -13.55 -7.42
CA ALA A 78 25.30 -14.19 -6.74
C ALA A 78 25.62 -13.41 -5.47
N GLN A 79 25.78 -14.10 -4.34
CA GLN A 79 26.05 -13.47 -3.05
C GLN A 79 27.22 -14.16 -2.35
N LYS A 80 28.07 -13.38 -1.68
CA LYS A 80 29.11 -13.85 -0.76
C LYS A 80 29.06 -12.99 0.50
N ASP A 81 28.99 -13.64 1.67
CA ASP A 81 29.00 -12.97 2.98
C ASP A 81 27.98 -11.80 3.10
N GLY A 82 26.77 -11.98 2.54
CA GLY A 82 25.70 -10.98 2.54
C GLY A 82 25.84 -9.86 1.49
N VAL A 83 26.91 -9.86 0.69
CA VAL A 83 27.17 -8.86 -0.36
C VAL A 83 26.94 -9.47 -1.73
N SER A 84 26.14 -8.78 -2.56
CA SER A 84 25.92 -9.14 -3.96
C SER A 84 27.23 -9.00 -4.74
N ILE A 85 27.62 -10.03 -5.52
CA ILE A 85 28.83 -9.99 -6.32
C ILE A 85 28.51 -10.11 -7.82
N ALA A 86 28.70 -9.00 -8.51
CA ALA A 86 28.54 -8.83 -9.96
C ALA A 86 29.34 -9.81 -10.85
N LYS A 87 30.53 -10.21 -10.39
CA LYS A 87 31.59 -10.78 -11.25
C LYS A 87 32.21 -12.08 -10.72
N VAL A 88 31.50 -12.82 -9.86
CA VAL A 88 31.99 -14.10 -9.36
C VAL A 88 31.13 -15.21 -9.93
N SER A 89 31.78 -16.19 -10.56
CA SER A 89 31.22 -17.46 -11.00
C SER A 89 30.83 -18.34 -9.80
N SER A 90 30.24 -17.78 -8.74
CA SER A 90 29.69 -18.58 -7.66
C SER A 90 28.47 -19.30 -8.19
N ALA A 91 28.48 -20.63 -8.08
CA ALA A 91 27.29 -21.43 -8.30
C ALA A 91 26.17 -21.03 -7.30
N GLN A 92 26.52 -20.43 -6.17
CA GLN A 92 25.58 -19.99 -5.16
C GLN A 92 24.80 -18.73 -5.59
N ARG A 93 23.47 -18.83 -5.58
CA ARG A 93 22.51 -17.78 -5.90
C ARG A 93 21.52 -17.59 -4.76
N VAL A 94 21.04 -16.36 -4.60
CA VAL A 94 19.96 -16.01 -3.66
C VAL A 94 18.93 -15.18 -4.40
N MET A 95 17.66 -15.28 -3.98
CA MET A 95 16.60 -14.44 -4.53
C MET A 95 16.68 -13.02 -3.97
N ALA A 96 16.56 -12.03 -4.84
CA ALA A 96 16.50 -10.61 -4.51
C ALA A 96 15.09 -10.23 -3.99
N PHE A 97 14.67 -10.89 -2.90
CA PHE A 97 13.42 -10.67 -2.21
C PHE A 97 13.63 -10.87 -0.70
N GLU A 98 13.37 -9.83 0.08
CA GLU A 98 13.43 -9.82 1.54
C GLU A 98 12.08 -9.33 2.05
N GLY A 99 11.31 -10.23 2.65
CA GLY A 99 10.06 -9.93 3.30
C GLY A 99 10.20 -10.02 4.81
N GLU A 100 10.15 -8.89 5.50
CA GLU A 100 10.06 -8.82 6.96
C GLU A 100 8.65 -8.35 7.36
N SER A 101 8.25 -8.58 8.61
CA SER A 101 6.89 -8.24 9.04
C SER A 101 6.56 -6.75 8.94
N ASN A 102 7.57 -5.88 8.92
CA ASN A 102 7.44 -4.41 8.88
C ASN A 102 8.20 -3.75 7.72
N SER A 103 8.85 -4.54 6.85
CA SER A 103 9.55 -4.00 5.68
C SER A 103 9.57 -5.01 4.55
N LEU A 104 9.53 -4.52 3.31
CA LEU A 104 9.48 -5.38 2.14
C LEU A 104 10.40 -4.81 1.07
N ARG A 105 11.39 -5.61 0.66
CA ARG A 105 12.41 -5.25 -0.33
C ARG A 105 12.44 -6.27 -1.46
N PHE A 106 12.37 -5.81 -2.70
CA PHE A 106 12.31 -6.68 -3.86
C PHE A 106 12.64 -5.92 -5.15
N VAL A 107 12.77 -6.65 -6.26
CA VAL A 107 12.96 -6.08 -7.60
C VAL A 107 11.63 -6.02 -8.34
N THR A 108 11.36 -4.89 -9.00
CA THR A 108 10.12 -4.64 -9.74
C THR A 108 10.36 -4.05 -11.13
N PHE A 109 9.44 -4.34 -12.04
CA PHE A 109 9.34 -3.74 -13.38
C PHE A 109 8.32 -2.59 -13.46
N ALA A 110 7.69 -2.22 -12.34
CA ALA A 110 6.83 -1.04 -12.31
C ALA A 110 7.65 0.21 -12.65
N SER A 111 7.00 1.27 -13.13
CA SER A 111 7.70 2.53 -13.34
C SER A 111 8.18 3.11 -12.00
N PRO A 112 9.43 3.62 -11.92
CA PRO A 112 9.87 4.45 -10.80
C PRO A 112 8.99 5.71 -10.67
N ILE A 113 8.81 6.23 -9.46
CA ILE A 113 8.03 7.47 -9.24
C ILE A 113 8.63 8.66 -10.01
N THR A 114 9.95 8.67 -10.18
CA THR A 114 10.67 9.76 -10.87
C THR A 114 10.94 9.50 -12.35
N ALA A 115 10.30 8.50 -12.96
CA ALA A 115 10.52 8.18 -14.37
C ALA A 115 9.97 9.29 -15.28
N THR A 116 10.87 10.09 -15.87
CA THR A 116 10.55 11.13 -16.87
C THR A 116 10.98 10.75 -18.30
N GLY A 117 11.35 9.49 -18.57
CA GLY A 117 11.89 9.07 -19.87
C GLY A 117 12.43 7.64 -19.92
N GLN A 118 13.31 7.37 -20.90
CA GLN A 118 13.94 6.06 -21.27
C GLN A 118 14.90 5.50 -20.19
N GLY A 119 14.45 5.39 -18.94
CA GLY A 119 15.19 4.74 -17.86
C GLY A 119 15.03 3.22 -17.85
N THR A 120 15.89 2.53 -17.10
CA THR A 120 15.77 1.10 -16.81
C THR A 120 14.46 0.83 -16.06
N TRP A 121 13.55 0.07 -16.68
CA TRP A 121 12.26 -0.28 -16.05
C TRP A 121 12.41 -1.20 -14.83
N THR A 122 13.57 -1.86 -14.69
CA THR A 122 13.87 -2.75 -13.56
C THR A 122 14.61 -1.97 -12.48
N HIS A 123 14.03 -1.91 -11.29
CA HIS A 123 14.66 -1.25 -10.15
C HIS A 123 14.35 -1.98 -8.84
N GLU A 124 15.17 -1.72 -7.84
CA GLU A 124 14.97 -2.28 -6.50
C GLU A 124 14.10 -1.32 -5.69
N VAL A 125 13.16 -1.86 -4.93
CA VAL A 125 12.30 -1.07 -4.05
C VAL A 125 12.37 -1.59 -2.63
N LYS A 126 12.23 -0.70 -1.65
CA LYS A 126 12.04 -1.07 -0.24
C LYS A 126 10.98 -0.20 0.42
N PHE A 127 9.96 -0.82 0.98
CA PHE A 127 8.95 -0.18 1.82
C PHE A 127 9.26 -0.43 3.30
N TYR A 128 9.21 0.61 4.13
CA TYR A 128 9.39 0.50 5.57
C TYR A 128 8.86 1.73 6.31
N LEU A 129 8.55 1.57 7.60
CA LEU A 129 8.34 2.72 8.49
C LEU A 129 9.67 3.19 9.05
N GLY A 130 9.94 4.49 8.96
CA GLY A 130 11.20 5.06 9.43
C GLY A 130 11.26 6.57 9.26
N LYS A 131 12.47 7.13 9.36
CA LYS A 131 12.72 8.53 9.05
C LYS A 131 13.27 8.65 7.63
N HIS A 132 12.79 9.64 6.90
CA HIS A 132 13.35 9.99 5.60
C HIS A 132 14.83 10.39 5.77
N PRO A 133 15.78 9.83 4.98
CA PRO A 133 17.22 10.08 5.19
C PRO A 133 17.62 11.56 5.08
N GLU A 134 17.01 12.31 4.16
CA GLU A 134 17.33 13.74 3.96
C GLU A 134 16.53 14.70 4.83
N THR A 135 15.20 14.50 4.93
CA THR A 135 14.30 15.45 5.61
C THR A 135 14.06 15.11 7.09
N GLU A 136 14.55 13.95 7.55
CA GLU A 136 14.35 13.38 8.89
C GLU A 136 12.89 13.17 9.32
N LYS A 137 11.93 13.45 8.43
CA LYS A 137 10.51 13.28 8.70
C LYS A 137 10.16 11.80 8.89
N PRO A 138 9.44 11.43 9.97
CA PRO A 138 8.97 10.07 10.17
C PRO A 138 7.81 9.76 9.22
N GLY A 139 7.69 8.49 8.83
CA GLY A 139 6.54 8.02 8.08
C GLY A 139 6.80 6.73 7.31
N LEU A 140 5.91 6.45 6.37
CA LEU A 140 6.08 5.38 5.40
C LEU A 140 7.03 5.84 4.29
N ILE A 141 8.16 5.16 4.21
CA ILE A 141 9.20 5.44 3.24
C ILE A 141 9.18 4.38 2.13
N LEU A 142 9.20 4.86 0.89
CA LEU A 142 9.56 4.08 -0.28
C LEU A 142 10.98 4.47 -0.69
N MET A 143 11.87 3.49 -0.70
CA MET A 143 13.17 3.60 -1.35
C MET A 143 13.07 3.02 -2.75
N GLU A 144 13.60 3.73 -3.73
CA GLU A 144 13.83 3.24 -5.10
C GLU A 144 15.33 3.31 -5.38
N LYS A 145 15.93 2.19 -5.80
CA LYS A 145 17.33 2.12 -6.21
C LYS A 145 17.41 1.64 -7.64
N GLU A 146 18.03 2.44 -8.49
CA GLU A 146 18.34 2.06 -9.86
C GLU A 146 19.32 0.89 -9.85
N ILE A 147 18.99 -0.14 -10.63
CA ILE A 147 19.81 -1.34 -10.75
C ILE A 147 20.70 -1.19 -11.98
N SER A 148 22.01 -1.14 -11.76
CA SER A 148 23.02 -1.32 -12.81
C SER A 148 23.65 -2.71 -12.72
N GLU A 149 24.35 -3.13 -13.77
CA GLU A 149 25.00 -4.45 -13.81
C GLU A 149 25.88 -4.68 -12.56
N GLY A 150 25.45 -5.62 -11.72
CA GLY A 150 26.22 -6.08 -10.58
C GLY A 150 25.89 -5.50 -9.21
N ASP A 151 25.04 -4.48 -9.14
CA ASP A 151 24.66 -3.81 -7.88
C ASP A 151 23.26 -4.22 -7.37
N ILE A 152 22.70 -5.27 -7.98
CA ILE A 152 21.37 -5.80 -7.64
C ILE A 152 21.39 -6.31 -6.18
N PHE A 153 20.49 -5.79 -5.34
CA PHE A 153 20.28 -6.29 -3.98
C PHE A 153 21.51 -6.22 -3.07
N SER A 154 22.44 -5.32 -3.36
CA SER A 154 23.62 -5.05 -2.54
C SER A 154 23.27 -4.21 -1.30
N ARG A 155 24.27 -3.81 -0.50
CA ARG A 155 24.04 -2.91 0.64
C ARG A 155 23.46 -1.57 0.15
N ILE A 156 22.37 -1.13 0.78
CA ILE A 156 21.77 0.18 0.53
C ILE A 156 22.67 1.26 1.14
N LEU A 157 23.07 2.22 0.31
CA LEU A 157 23.81 3.41 0.73
C LEU A 157 22.84 4.61 0.67
N PRO A 158 22.48 5.22 1.82
CA PRO A 158 21.47 6.27 1.86
C PRO A 158 21.72 7.48 0.95
N ASN A 159 22.99 7.81 0.69
CA ASN A 159 23.38 9.00 -0.05
C ASN A 159 23.95 8.67 -1.44
N ALA A 160 23.69 7.48 -1.97
CA ALA A 160 24.14 7.12 -3.30
C ALA A 160 23.25 7.76 -4.37
N GLU A 161 23.85 8.24 -5.46
CA GLU A 161 23.13 8.94 -6.55
C GLU A 161 22.05 8.06 -7.21
N ASN A 162 22.24 6.73 -7.19
CA ASN A 162 21.29 5.76 -7.73
C ASN A 162 20.15 5.40 -6.77
N THR A 163 20.11 5.97 -5.56
CA THR A 163 19.12 5.64 -4.53
C THR A 163 18.31 6.87 -4.18
N LYS A 164 16.97 6.76 -4.29
CA LYS A 164 16.02 7.83 -3.98
C LYS A 164 15.07 7.38 -2.88
N TYR A 165 14.65 8.33 -2.06
CA TYR A 165 13.69 8.10 -0.98
C TYR A 165 12.46 8.99 -1.18
N PHE A 166 11.29 8.42 -0.92
CA PHE A 166 10.01 9.10 -1.00
C PHE A 166 9.26 8.90 0.31
N LEU A 167 8.84 10.00 0.91
CA LEU A 167 7.91 10.00 2.03
C LEU A 167 6.48 9.85 1.48
N LEU A 168 5.92 8.65 1.55
CA LEU A 168 4.58 8.38 1.03
C LEU A 168 3.49 8.95 1.95
N ALA A 169 3.70 8.88 3.28
CA ALA A 169 2.83 9.51 4.26
C ALA A 169 3.51 9.65 5.62
N GLU A 170 3.26 10.77 6.31
CA GLU A 170 3.82 11.08 7.63
C GLU A 170 3.11 10.32 8.77
N ASN A 171 1.80 10.11 8.68
CA ASN A 171 1.00 9.65 9.81
C ASN A 171 0.69 8.14 9.83
N VAL A 172 1.58 7.31 9.27
CA VAL A 172 1.42 5.86 9.27
C VAL A 172 2.00 5.29 10.57
N SER A 173 1.13 4.84 11.46
CA SER A 173 1.52 4.26 12.75
C SER A 173 1.87 2.78 12.65
N GLN A 174 1.29 2.07 11.68
CA GLN A 174 1.51 0.64 11.51
C GLN A 174 1.62 0.24 10.03
N LEU A 175 2.59 -0.61 9.74
CA LEU A 175 2.77 -1.30 8.47
C LEU A 175 3.09 -2.75 8.79
N LYS A 176 2.25 -3.66 8.32
CA LYS A 176 2.44 -5.10 8.54
C LYS A 176 2.34 -5.85 7.23
N PHE A 177 3.28 -6.76 7.01
CA PHE A 177 3.29 -7.70 5.89
C PHE A 177 3.17 -9.14 6.40
N ARG A 178 2.41 -9.94 5.65
CA ARG A 178 2.41 -11.40 5.75
C ARG A 178 2.52 -11.99 4.36
N TYR A 179 3.08 -13.19 4.24
CA TYR A 179 3.44 -13.79 2.98
C TYR A 179 2.84 -15.18 2.89
N TYR A 180 2.26 -15.51 1.74
CA TYR A 180 1.74 -16.85 1.49
C TYR A 180 2.79 -17.69 0.76
N GLU A 181 3.37 -18.65 1.47
CA GLU A 181 4.32 -19.62 0.94
C GLU A 181 3.60 -20.90 0.55
N VAL A 182 4.04 -21.50 -0.56
CA VAL A 182 3.57 -22.83 -0.98
C VAL A 182 4.77 -23.77 -1.03
N LYS A 183 4.64 -24.94 -0.40
CA LYS A 183 5.65 -26.00 -0.40
C LYS A 183 5.16 -27.18 -1.22
N LYS A 184 6.04 -27.75 -2.04
CA LYS A 184 5.73 -28.97 -2.79
C LYS A 184 5.92 -30.18 -1.88
N LEU A 185 4.88 -30.99 -1.74
CA LEU A 185 4.93 -32.23 -0.98
C LEU A 185 5.62 -33.30 -1.82
N GLN A 186 6.42 -34.15 -1.17
CA GLN A 186 6.90 -35.37 -1.81
C GLN A 186 5.70 -36.31 -1.86
N SER A 187 5.15 -36.54 -3.05
CA SER A 187 4.05 -37.49 -3.26
C SER A 187 4.63 -38.79 -3.75
N ASP A 188 4.18 -39.89 -3.15
CA ASP A 188 4.58 -41.25 -3.52
C ASP A 188 3.80 -41.76 -4.76
N GLY A 189 3.09 -40.87 -5.47
CA GLY A 189 2.41 -41.16 -6.72
C GLY A 189 0.97 -41.69 -6.55
N GLU A 190 0.41 -41.62 -5.34
CA GLU A 190 -0.99 -42.00 -5.13
C GLU A 190 -1.96 -40.94 -5.70
N PRO A 191 -2.89 -41.34 -6.58
CA PRO A 191 -3.88 -40.43 -7.14
C PRO A 191 -4.79 -39.86 -6.03
N GLY A 192 -4.81 -38.53 -5.90
CA GLY A 192 -5.68 -37.82 -4.96
C GLY A 192 -4.98 -37.22 -3.74
N GLU A 193 -3.68 -37.45 -3.56
CA GLU A 193 -2.93 -36.76 -2.53
C GLU A 193 -2.66 -35.29 -2.88
N PRO A 194 -2.73 -34.37 -1.90
CA PRO A 194 -2.35 -32.99 -2.12
C PRO A 194 -0.87 -32.92 -2.50
N THR A 195 -0.57 -32.35 -3.66
CA THR A 195 0.80 -32.19 -4.15
C THR A 195 1.50 -30.97 -3.54
N HIS A 196 0.75 -30.08 -2.89
CA HIS A 196 1.23 -28.82 -2.33
C HIS A 196 0.54 -28.51 -1.00
N THR A 197 1.25 -27.83 -0.11
CA THR A 197 0.71 -27.23 1.12
C THR A 197 1.05 -25.74 1.14
N GLY A 198 0.15 -24.91 1.65
CA GLY A 198 0.36 -23.47 1.76
C GLY A 198 0.17 -22.94 3.16
N GLN A 199 0.96 -21.94 3.55
CA GLN A 199 0.86 -21.32 4.86
C GLN A 199 1.19 -19.83 4.80
N TRP A 200 0.55 -19.05 5.66
CA TRP A 200 0.90 -17.65 5.88
C TRP A 200 2.03 -17.53 6.89
N VAL A 201 3.11 -16.85 6.51
CA VAL A 201 4.27 -16.55 7.34
C VAL A 201 4.46 -15.04 7.50
N ASN A 202 5.15 -14.60 8.55
CA ASN A 202 5.41 -13.18 8.80
C ASN A 202 6.77 -12.70 8.25
N ARG A 203 7.56 -13.62 7.72
CA ARG A 203 8.91 -13.36 7.23
C ARG A 203 9.24 -14.33 6.11
N VAL A 204 9.88 -13.83 5.07
CA VAL A 204 10.42 -14.57 3.93
C VAL A 204 11.84 -14.07 3.69
N VAL A 205 12.80 -14.94 3.98
CA VAL A 205 14.20 -14.77 3.59
C VAL A 205 14.62 -16.09 2.96
N MET A 206 15.12 -16.03 1.74
CA MET A 206 15.45 -17.23 0.98
C MET A 206 16.89 -17.64 1.22
N ASP A 207 17.09 -18.92 1.49
CA ASP A 207 18.43 -19.48 1.64
C ASP A 207 19.14 -19.51 0.27
N PRO A 208 20.45 -19.27 0.25
CA PRO A 208 21.21 -19.42 -0.98
C PRO A 208 21.20 -20.87 -1.49
N PHE A 209 21.09 -21.05 -2.81
CA PHE A 209 21.09 -22.36 -3.47
C PHE A 209 22.17 -22.44 -4.55
N GLN A 210 22.62 -23.66 -4.86
CA GLN A 210 23.62 -23.90 -5.91
C GLN A 210 22.94 -24.11 -7.26
N ILE A 211 23.43 -23.42 -8.29
CA ILE A 211 23.08 -23.67 -9.69
C ILE A 211 24.23 -24.40 -10.36
N ASP A 212 23.93 -25.54 -10.99
CA ASP A 212 24.88 -26.24 -11.85
C ASP A 212 25.18 -25.38 -13.09
N GLN A 213 26.44 -24.96 -13.24
CA GLN A 213 26.87 -24.14 -14.36
C GLN A 213 27.05 -24.94 -15.65
N ASN A 214 27.08 -26.27 -15.58
CA ASN A 214 27.28 -27.14 -16.75
C ASN A 214 25.97 -27.44 -17.49
N THR A 215 24.82 -27.24 -16.85
CA THR A 215 23.50 -27.49 -17.45
C THR A 215 22.70 -26.18 -17.45
N PRO A 216 22.31 -25.62 -18.62
CA PRO A 216 21.48 -24.41 -18.67
C PRO A 216 20.11 -24.70 -18.07
N THR A 217 20.00 -24.48 -16.75
CA THR A 217 18.79 -24.76 -15.98
C THR A 217 18.12 -23.43 -15.68
N ASN A 218 16.81 -23.35 -15.91
CA ASN A 218 16.02 -22.19 -15.51
C ASN A 218 16.22 -21.95 -13.99
N PRO A 219 16.68 -20.76 -13.57
CA PRO A 219 17.00 -20.49 -12.17
C PRO A 219 15.79 -20.61 -11.24
N ILE A 220 14.57 -20.38 -11.73
CA ILE A 220 13.33 -20.59 -10.97
C ILE A 220 13.14 -22.08 -10.68
N LEU A 221 13.32 -22.95 -11.69
CA LEU A 221 13.19 -24.39 -11.53
C LEU A 221 14.28 -24.96 -10.61
N ALA A 222 15.51 -24.46 -10.74
CA ALA A 222 16.61 -24.81 -9.85
C ALA A 222 16.30 -24.39 -8.40
N PHE A 223 15.76 -23.18 -8.21
CA PHE A 223 15.33 -22.67 -6.92
C PHE A 223 14.24 -23.53 -6.28
N GLU A 224 13.17 -23.85 -7.02
CA GLU A 224 12.07 -24.67 -6.51
C GLU A 224 12.53 -26.07 -6.12
N LYS A 225 13.41 -26.68 -6.92
CA LYS A 225 13.98 -28.00 -6.62
C LYS A 225 14.86 -27.98 -5.37
N ALA A 226 15.69 -26.94 -5.21
CA ALA A 226 16.62 -26.82 -4.09
C ALA A 226 15.92 -26.49 -2.77
N ASN A 227 14.98 -25.55 -2.79
CA ASN A 227 14.34 -25.03 -1.58
C ASN A 227 13.05 -25.77 -1.21
N LYS A 228 12.49 -26.59 -2.11
CA LYS A 228 11.18 -27.27 -1.94
C LYS A 228 10.02 -26.31 -1.64
N ILE A 229 10.21 -25.02 -1.89
CA ILE A 229 9.29 -23.91 -1.63
C ILE A 229 9.16 -23.13 -2.94
N SER A 230 7.94 -22.74 -3.31
CA SER A 230 7.73 -21.84 -4.43
C SER A 230 8.08 -20.41 -4.03
N LEU A 231 8.28 -19.53 -5.01
CA LEU A 231 8.24 -18.08 -4.78
C LEU A 231 7.00 -17.72 -3.93
N PRO A 232 7.06 -16.70 -3.06
CA PRO A 232 5.87 -16.19 -2.39
C PRO A 232 4.76 -15.94 -3.40
N ARG A 233 3.57 -16.48 -3.12
CA ARG A 233 2.42 -16.44 -4.05
C ARG A 233 1.48 -15.28 -3.76
N ALA A 234 1.52 -14.75 -2.55
CA ALA A 234 0.76 -13.56 -2.18
C ALA A 234 1.43 -12.81 -1.02
N VAL A 235 1.14 -11.52 -0.92
CA VAL A 235 1.48 -10.66 0.22
C VAL A 235 0.20 -10.04 0.75
N GLU A 236 -0.07 -10.23 2.04
CA GLU A 236 -1.10 -9.50 2.77
C GLU A 236 -0.46 -8.25 3.38
N ILE A 237 -1.10 -7.10 3.16
CA ILE A 237 -0.64 -5.79 3.63
C ILE A 237 -1.69 -5.22 4.56
N THR A 238 -1.27 -4.73 5.72
CA THR A 238 -2.11 -3.99 6.67
C THR A 238 -1.45 -2.66 6.99
N ILE A 239 -2.20 -1.56 6.86
CA ILE A 239 -1.73 -0.20 7.11
C ILE A 239 -2.62 0.43 8.19
N GLY A 240 -1.99 1.00 9.22
CA GLY A 240 -2.65 1.79 10.25
C GLY A 240 -2.22 3.25 10.13
N VAL A 241 -3.18 4.17 10.11
CA VAL A 241 -2.94 5.62 10.08
C VAL A 241 -3.55 6.26 11.30
N THR A 242 -2.77 7.11 11.95
CA THR A 242 -3.26 7.95 13.03
C THR A 242 -3.59 9.33 12.46
N PRO A 243 -4.81 9.86 12.62
CA PRO A 243 -5.12 11.20 12.12
C PRO A 243 -4.15 12.23 12.72
N SER A 244 -3.62 13.14 11.88
CA SER A 244 -2.84 14.27 12.39
C SER A 244 -3.74 15.13 13.25
N GLN A 245 -3.37 15.33 14.52
CA GLN A 245 -4.00 16.36 15.34
C GLN A 245 -3.67 17.71 14.69
N GLY A 246 -4.63 18.28 13.96
CA GLY A 246 -4.50 19.64 13.43
C GLY A 246 -4.18 20.62 14.56
N ASN A 247 -3.62 21.79 14.22
CA ASN A 247 -3.13 22.83 15.14
C ASN A 247 -4.12 23.35 16.21
N ASN A 248 -5.35 22.83 16.29
CA ASN A 248 -6.30 23.11 17.35
C ASN A 248 -6.01 22.20 18.56
N LYS A 249 -4.99 22.60 19.34
CA LYS A 249 -4.65 22.00 20.65
C LYS A 249 -5.65 22.36 21.77
N GLU A 250 -6.93 22.43 21.47
CA GLU A 250 -7.95 22.66 22.49
C GLU A 250 -8.95 21.51 22.50
N ASP A 251 -8.92 20.77 23.61
CA ASP A 251 -10.03 20.00 24.20
C ASP A 251 -10.21 18.49 24.00
N SER A 252 -9.24 17.72 23.48
CA SER A 252 -9.32 16.24 23.56
C SER A 252 -8.11 15.62 24.27
N GLN A 253 -8.32 15.14 25.49
CA GLN A 253 -7.39 14.27 26.23
C GLN A 253 -7.28 12.84 25.65
N GLU A 254 -8.06 12.53 24.61
CA GLU A 254 -8.04 11.22 23.97
C GLU A 254 -6.89 11.14 22.94
N GLU A 255 -6.03 10.12 23.09
CA GLU A 255 -5.05 9.79 22.07
C GLU A 255 -5.77 9.48 20.75
N PRO A 256 -5.29 10.01 19.61
CA PRO A 256 -5.95 9.78 18.34
C PRO A 256 -5.97 8.29 18.00
N GLU A 257 -7.17 7.74 17.81
CA GLU A 257 -7.34 6.32 17.50
C GLU A 257 -6.74 5.98 16.13
N THR A 258 -5.99 4.88 16.06
CA THR A 258 -5.43 4.39 14.80
C THR A 258 -6.53 3.77 13.94
N VAL A 259 -6.71 4.30 12.73
CA VAL A 259 -7.62 3.73 11.74
C VAL A 259 -6.85 2.75 10.86
N PHE A 260 -7.32 1.52 10.80
CA PHE A 260 -6.75 0.48 9.95
C PHE A 260 -7.43 0.44 8.58
N SER A 261 -6.63 0.30 7.52
CA SER A 261 -7.15 -0.15 6.24
C SER A 261 -7.60 -1.61 6.36
N PRO A 262 -8.64 -2.04 5.63
CA PRO A 262 -8.88 -3.45 5.40
C PRO A 262 -7.59 -4.11 4.90
N PRO A 263 -7.25 -5.34 5.35
CA PRO A 263 -6.09 -6.06 4.83
C PRO A 263 -6.25 -6.31 3.33
N ILE A 264 -5.19 -6.09 2.57
CA ILE A 264 -5.19 -6.26 1.11
C ILE A 264 -4.23 -7.38 0.77
N VAL A 265 -4.71 -8.35 0.00
CA VAL A 265 -3.92 -9.47 -0.48
C VAL A 265 -3.54 -9.22 -1.94
N VAL A 266 -2.24 -9.05 -2.19
CA VAL A 266 -1.67 -8.89 -3.52
C VAL A 266 -1.08 -10.22 -3.94
N LEU A 267 -1.60 -10.78 -5.03
CA LEU A 267 -1.04 -11.98 -5.63
C LEU A 267 0.29 -11.65 -6.31
N LEU A 268 1.28 -12.51 -6.09
CA LEU A 268 2.60 -12.45 -6.71
C LEU A 268 2.77 -13.62 -7.66
N ASN A 269 3.58 -13.44 -8.71
CA ASN A 269 3.98 -14.52 -9.62
C ASN A 269 2.78 -15.34 -10.16
N SER A 270 1.63 -14.70 -10.31
CA SER A 270 0.37 -15.32 -10.69
C SER A 270 0.20 -15.18 -12.20
N GLY A 271 0.32 -16.30 -12.93
CA GLY A 271 0.16 -16.32 -14.40
C GLY A 271 1.45 -16.41 -15.21
N MET A 272 2.62 -16.66 -14.61
CA MET A 272 3.86 -16.95 -15.36
C MET A 272 3.91 -18.43 -15.83
N GLU A 273 2.88 -18.91 -16.51
CA GLU A 273 3.05 -19.96 -17.52
C GLU A 273 2.89 -19.29 -18.87
N ILE A 274 3.96 -18.67 -19.36
CA ILE A 274 4.03 -18.35 -20.78
C ILE A 274 4.14 -19.69 -21.48
N ALA A 275 3.07 -20.11 -22.14
CA ALA A 275 3.08 -21.31 -22.97
C ALA A 275 4.31 -21.24 -23.89
N VAL A 276 5.26 -22.15 -23.67
CA VAL A 276 6.37 -22.33 -24.59
C VAL A 276 5.70 -22.79 -25.89
N PRO A 277 5.86 -22.09 -27.02
CA PRO A 277 5.28 -22.56 -28.27
C PRO A 277 5.80 -23.97 -28.51
N ASP A 278 4.90 -24.91 -28.82
CA ASP A 278 5.27 -26.27 -29.17
C ASP A 278 6.40 -26.19 -30.20
N LYS A 279 7.54 -26.80 -29.88
CA LYS A 279 8.56 -27.05 -30.89
C LYS A 279 7.87 -27.87 -31.95
N LYS A 280 7.52 -27.24 -33.08
CA LYS A 280 7.19 -27.99 -34.28
C LYS A 280 8.39 -28.87 -34.55
N GLU A 281 8.22 -30.18 -34.38
CA GLU A 281 9.15 -31.14 -34.94
C GLU A 281 9.30 -30.76 -36.42
N GLU A 282 10.52 -30.42 -36.83
CA GLU A 282 10.84 -30.35 -38.24
C GLU A 282 10.54 -31.75 -38.77
N ASP A 283 9.41 -31.87 -39.47
CA ASP A 283 9.13 -32.99 -40.35
C ASP A 283 10.31 -33.09 -41.32
N ASN A 284 11.26 -33.95 -40.96
CA ASN A 284 12.22 -34.52 -41.89
C ASN A 284 11.44 -35.46 -42.82
N GLU A 285 10.67 -34.87 -43.72
CA GLU A 285 10.17 -35.59 -44.88
C GLU A 285 11.33 -35.73 -45.87
N LYS A 286 12.10 -36.80 -45.68
CA LYS A 286 12.84 -37.43 -46.77
C LYS A 286 11.81 -38.01 -47.75
N ALA A 287 11.70 -37.40 -48.92
CA ALA A 287 11.36 -38.08 -50.18
C ALA A 287 11.97 -37.29 -51.34
#